data_AF-Q22SR3-F1
#
_entry.id   AF-Q22SR3-F1
#
_cell.length_a   1.000
_cell.length_b   1.000
_cell.length_c   1.000
_cell.angle_alpha   90.00
_cell.angle_beta   90.00
_cell.angle_gamma   90.00
#
_symmetry.space_group_name_H-M   'P 1'
#
loop_
_entity.id
_entity.type
_entity.pdbx_description
1 polymer ?
#
loop_
_entity_poly.entity_id
_entity_poly.type
_entity_poly.pdbx_seq_one_letter_code
_entity_poly.pdbx_strand_id
1 'polypeptide(L)'
;MEESNILNGSSINFGGCLNFINTFNTNLNQVIALQETTFKQCKSNYLGGAISGLSYTGLKNTFFIECSSQIGGAIYAIQELYNIDLNQNSFEQNKAYLAANIVNKSPLKLKILEILEINQMNSNDKNLFTQTNQYLYPGLVYIIRLSIDVDGEQHKEYTNNNNFGNLYQLLVSPSQNFISQTPTQLYSINFPFILWSARDISFNGKQEIELEAIQIYLAQLYTLKESQYKIYNGCKEQGMEKVYLDKYSSTQFICQYCEQMEVSYYGVCQQCQVEYFQQCYGNYSELKSSYWRSIYSVEPQDIYYCSNNPSSCQGGSGIGNELCNEGHVGAQCLNCDLYGAYWNERFSNVGFFQCVKCNSISSNTIKIIVLLTILMENIAVIDIDFYLHQDFTISYLNLFHIKLIHQSGYTFFFILVLVFTLQSFKLLLSLFKLLNFSVQT
;
A
#
# COMPACT_ATOMS: atom_id res chain seq x y z
N MET A 1 -30.74 43.62 -23.14
CA MET A 1 -31.47 43.84 -21.88
C MET A 1 -30.89 45.09 -21.27
N GLU A 2 -31.75 46.03 -20.89
CA GLU A 2 -31.35 47.37 -20.47
C GLU A 2 -32.02 47.69 -19.12
N GLU A 3 -31.35 48.47 -18.27
CA GLU A 3 -31.91 49.03 -17.03
C GLU A 3 -32.59 47.99 -16.10
N SER A 4 -32.01 46.79 -16.00
CA SER A 4 -32.63 45.66 -15.30
C SER A 4 -31.89 45.30 -14.00
N ASN A 5 -32.63 44.88 -12.97
CA ASN A 5 -32.06 44.37 -11.72
C ASN A 5 -32.48 42.90 -11.52
N ILE A 6 -31.50 41.99 -11.62
CA ILE A 6 -31.71 40.55 -11.44
C ILE A 6 -31.03 40.11 -10.15
N LEU A 7 -31.84 39.62 -9.21
CA LEU A 7 -31.42 39.34 -7.84
C LEU A 7 -31.69 37.86 -7.50
N ASN A 8 -30.80 37.26 -6.71
CA ASN A 8 -31.02 35.95 -6.05
C ASN A 8 -31.32 34.78 -7.02
N GLY A 9 -30.85 34.85 -8.26
CA GLY A 9 -30.98 33.73 -9.19
C GLY A 9 -30.14 32.54 -8.72
N SER A 10 -30.67 31.33 -8.90
CA SER A 10 -29.93 30.10 -8.65
C SER A 10 -30.17 29.05 -9.73
N SER A 11 -29.12 28.29 -10.06
CA SER A 11 -29.18 27.21 -11.04
C SER A 11 -28.39 25.99 -10.56
N ILE A 12 -28.92 24.80 -10.84
CA ILE A 12 -28.30 23.52 -10.46
C ILE A 12 -26.99 23.30 -11.22
N ASN A 13 -26.83 23.85 -12.42
CA ASN A 13 -25.66 23.58 -13.26
C ASN A 13 -24.95 24.86 -13.69
N PHE A 14 -25.63 25.70 -14.49
CA PHE A 14 -24.99 26.80 -15.18
C PHE A 14 -25.84 28.07 -15.12
N GLY A 15 -25.18 29.23 -15.01
CA GLY A 15 -25.82 30.54 -15.13
C GLY A 15 -26.91 30.75 -14.08
N GLY A 16 -26.54 31.24 -12.89
CA GLY A 16 -27.49 31.38 -11.79
C GLY A 16 -28.66 32.31 -12.10
N CYS A 17 -28.41 33.33 -12.92
CA CYS A 17 -29.42 34.29 -13.34
C CYS A 17 -29.78 34.13 -14.83
N LEU A 18 -28.78 33.98 -15.71
CA LEU A 18 -29.00 33.78 -17.14
C LEU A 18 -28.13 32.63 -17.66
N ASN A 19 -28.74 31.71 -18.38
CA ASN A 19 -28.05 30.59 -18.99
C ASN A 19 -28.28 30.58 -20.51
N PHE A 20 -27.21 30.76 -21.24
CA PHE A 20 -27.17 30.82 -22.71
C PHE A 20 -26.48 29.61 -23.34
N ILE A 21 -26.08 28.65 -22.50
CA ILE A 21 -25.55 27.37 -22.96
C ILE A 21 -26.63 26.64 -23.74
N ASN A 22 -26.54 26.69 -25.07
CA ASN A 22 -27.44 25.97 -25.95
C ASN A 22 -26.89 24.57 -26.20
N THR A 23 -27.57 23.56 -25.67
CA THR A 23 -27.25 22.13 -25.80
C THR A 23 -27.13 21.62 -27.23
N PHE A 24 -27.70 22.32 -28.21
CA PHE A 24 -27.83 21.79 -29.56
C PHE A 24 -27.06 22.56 -30.64
N ASN A 25 -26.48 23.74 -30.34
CA ASN A 25 -25.79 24.51 -31.36
C ASN A 25 -24.69 25.42 -30.79
N THR A 26 -23.48 24.88 -30.67
CA THR A 26 -22.27 25.60 -30.20
C THR A 26 -21.75 26.64 -31.19
N ASN A 27 -22.26 26.64 -32.43
CA ASN A 27 -21.79 27.52 -33.51
C ASN A 27 -22.63 28.78 -33.70
N LEU A 28 -23.69 28.98 -32.91
CA LEU A 28 -24.43 30.23 -32.94
C LEU A 28 -23.70 31.25 -32.06
N ASN A 29 -23.11 32.26 -32.70
CA ASN A 29 -22.63 33.46 -32.03
C ASN A 29 -23.82 34.18 -31.39
N GLN A 30 -24.10 33.84 -30.14
CA GLN A 30 -25.12 34.52 -29.35
C GLN A 30 -24.52 35.85 -28.87
N VAL A 31 -24.88 36.91 -29.58
CA VAL A 31 -24.54 38.28 -29.19
C VAL A 31 -25.53 38.71 -28.12
N ILE A 32 -25.02 38.98 -26.93
CA ILE A 32 -25.84 39.46 -25.82
C ILE A 32 -25.37 40.87 -25.47
N ALA A 33 -26.29 41.82 -25.63
CA ALA A 33 -26.11 43.21 -25.23
C ALA A 33 -26.79 43.45 -23.89
N LEU A 34 -25.99 43.79 -22.88
CA LEU A 34 -26.43 44.17 -21.54
C LEU A 34 -25.96 45.59 -21.26
N GLN A 35 -26.92 46.47 -20.99
CA GLN A 35 -26.63 47.84 -20.61
C GLN A 35 -27.28 48.14 -19.26
N GLU A 36 -26.55 48.81 -18.37
CA GLU A 36 -27.12 49.37 -17.11
C GLU A 36 -27.88 48.33 -16.28
N THR A 37 -27.37 47.10 -16.28
CA THR A 37 -28.01 45.96 -15.61
C THR A 37 -27.23 45.59 -14.36
N THR A 38 -27.91 45.25 -13.27
CA THR A 38 -27.29 44.69 -12.05
C THR A 38 -27.66 43.22 -11.87
N PHE A 39 -26.66 42.38 -11.68
CA PHE A 39 -26.78 41.01 -11.21
C PHE A 39 -26.28 40.95 -9.77
N LYS A 40 -27.12 40.52 -8.84
CA LYS A 40 -26.73 40.43 -7.43
C LYS A 40 -27.08 39.07 -6.85
N GLN A 41 -26.12 38.47 -6.14
CA GLN A 41 -26.29 37.22 -5.41
C GLN A 41 -26.73 36.04 -6.30
N CYS A 42 -26.35 36.06 -7.59
CA CYS A 42 -26.61 34.97 -8.51
C CYS A 42 -25.64 33.80 -8.26
N LYS A 43 -26.16 32.57 -8.23
CA LYS A 43 -25.35 31.38 -7.93
C LYS A 43 -25.60 30.25 -8.92
N SER A 44 -24.54 29.62 -9.41
CA SER A 44 -24.64 28.35 -10.14
C SER A 44 -23.69 27.33 -9.56
N ASN A 45 -23.97 26.04 -9.76
CA ASN A 45 -23.10 25.00 -9.22
C ASN A 45 -21.77 24.91 -9.96
N TYR A 46 -21.73 25.01 -11.29
CA TYR A 46 -20.50 24.77 -12.05
C TYR A 46 -19.97 26.03 -12.74
N LEU A 47 -20.74 26.62 -13.66
CA LEU A 47 -20.20 27.59 -14.62
C LEU A 47 -21.03 28.87 -14.62
N GLY A 48 -20.39 30.01 -14.37
CA GLY A 48 -21.00 31.33 -14.49
C GLY A 48 -22.00 31.59 -13.36
N GLY A 49 -21.60 32.32 -12.32
CA GLY A 49 -22.49 32.56 -11.18
C GLY A 49 -23.73 33.37 -11.56
N ALA A 50 -23.55 34.45 -12.32
CA ALA A 50 -24.63 35.22 -12.91
C ALA A 50 -24.99 34.70 -14.31
N ILE A 51 -24.02 34.67 -15.21
CA ILE A 51 -24.25 34.39 -16.64
C ILE A 51 -23.34 33.27 -17.12
N SER A 52 -23.88 32.34 -17.89
CA SER A 52 -23.10 31.27 -18.52
C SER A 52 -23.43 31.12 -19.99
N GLY A 53 -22.45 30.76 -20.83
CA GLY A 53 -22.67 30.50 -22.26
C GLY A 53 -22.42 31.69 -23.18
N LEU A 54 -21.69 32.71 -22.73
CA LEU A 54 -21.43 33.89 -23.55
C LEU A 54 -20.34 33.61 -24.59
N SER A 55 -20.60 33.98 -25.85
CA SER A 55 -19.61 33.96 -26.94
C SER A 55 -19.07 35.35 -27.23
N TYR A 56 -19.96 36.35 -27.24
CA TYR A 56 -19.60 37.76 -27.41
C TYR A 56 -20.51 38.63 -26.56
N THR A 57 -19.94 39.63 -25.88
CA THR A 57 -20.71 40.51 -25.02
C THR A 57 -20.50 41.99 -25.34
N GLY A 58 -21.61 42.70 -25.53
CA GLY A 58 -21.65 44.14 -25.34
C GLY A 58 -22.09 44.40 -23.90
N LEU A 59 -21.15 44.38 -22.94
CA LEU A 59 -21.42 44.75 -21.55
C LEU A 59 -21.07 46.22 -21.36
N LYS A 60 -22.06 47.04 -21.02
CA LYS A 60 -21.86 48.46 -20.76
C LYS A 60 -22.53 48.85 -19.44
N ASN A 61 -21.79 49.44 -18.51
CA ASN A 61 -22.31 49.87 -17.21
C ASN A 61 -23.06 48.75 -16.47
N THR A 62 -22.61 47.50 -16.58
CA THR A 62 -23.24 46.35 -15.92
C THR A 62 -22.53 46.06 -14.59
N PHE A 63 -23.30 45.73 -13.56
CA PHE A 63 -22.81 45.48 -12.20
C PHE A 63 -23.03 44.01 -11.83
N PHE A 64 -21.99 43.35 -11.32
CA PHE A 64 -22.04 41.98 -10.82
C PHE A 64 -21.59 41.97 -9.36
N ILE A 65 -22.49 41.62 -8.45
CA ILE A 65 -22.29 41.76 -7.00
C ILE A 65 -22.54 40.42 -6.33
N GLU A 66 -21.58 39.91 -5.56
CA GLU A 66 -21.70 38.68 -4.75
C GLU A 66 -22.17 37.43 -5.54
N CYS A 67 -21.82 37.33 -6.82
CA CYS A 67 -22.15 36.15 -7.64
C CYS A 67 -21.13 35.03 -7.41
N SER A 68 -21.55 33.77 -7.54
CA SER A 68 -20.63 32.63 -7.34
C SER A 68 -20.90 31.38 -8.15
N SER A 69 -19.82 30.66 -8.48
CA SER A 69 -19.80 29.37 -9.20
C SER A 69 -18.46 28.66 -8.98
N GLN A 70 -18.25 27.45 -9.55
CA GLN A 70 -16.92 26.82 -9.55
C GLN A 70 -15.96 27.55 -10.48
N ILE A 71 -16.41 27.86 -11.70
CA ILE A 71 -15.60 28.54 -12.72
C ILE A 71 -16.37 29.74 -13.25
N GLY A 72 -15.72 30.90 -13.28
CA GLY A 72 -16.35 32.14 -13.75
C GLY A 72 -17.35 32.67 -12.72
N GLY A 73 -16.86 33.24 -11.62
CA GLY A 73 -17.68 33.58 -10.45
C GLY A 73 -18.85 34.51 -10.79
N ALA A 74 -18.67 35.44 -11.74
CA ALA A 74 -19.77 36.19 -12.34
C ALA A 74 -20.19 35.60 -13.69
N ILE A 75 -19.24 35.46 -14.62
CA ILE A 75 -19.51 35.11 -16.02
C ILE A 75 -18.70 33.88 -16.42
N TYR A 76 -19.32 32.96 -17.15
CA TYR A 76 -18.61 31.93 -17.89
C TYR A 76 -18.81 32.09 -19.40
N ALA A 77 -17.70 32.24 -20.12
CA ALA A 77 -17.64 32.34 -21.57
C ALA A 77 -17.28 30.99 -22.19
N ILE A 78 -17.98 30.64 -23.27
CA ILE A 78 -17.78 29.39 -24.03
C ILE A 78 -16.82 29.55 -25.20
N GLN A 79 -16.35 30.76 -25.45
CA GLN A 79 -15.36 31.10 -26.46
C GLN A 79 -14.30 32.01 -25.85
N GLU A 80 -13.14 32.10 -26.49
CA GLU A 80 -12.11 33.06 -26.09
C GLU A 80 -12.62 34.49 -26.26
N LEU A 81 -12.51 35.27 -25.19
CA LEU A 81 -13.02 36.63 -25.15
C LEU A 81 -11.94 37.61 -25.61
N TYR A 82 -12.00 37.98 -26.89
CA TYR A 82 -11.19 39.06 -27.44
C TYR A 82 -11.91 40.40 -27.18
N ASN A 83 -11.30 41.29 -26.40
CA ASN A 83 -11.75 42.68 -26.17
C ASN A 83 -13.03 42.89 -25.33
N ILE A 84 -13.25 42.12 -24.26
CA ILE A 84 -14.21 42.60 -23.24
C ILE A 84 -13.58 43.79 -22.52
N ASP A 85 -14.14 44.99 -22.70
CA ASP A 85 -13.81 46.16 -21.88
C ASP A 85 -14.43 45.99 -20.49
N LEU A 86 -13.74 45.21 -19.65
CA LEU A 86 -14.14 44.97 -18.26
C LEU A 86 -14.13 46.28 -17.45
N ASN A 87 -13.48 47.34 -17.92
CA ASN A 87 -13.38 48.61 -17.18
C ASN A 87 -14.70 49.39 -17.14
N GLN A 88 -15.61 49.14 -18.08
CA GLN A 88 -16.94 49.78 -18.11
C GLN A 88 -17.96 49.07 -17.22
N ASN A 89 -17.54 48.02 -16.50
CA ASN A 89 -18.42 47.17 -15.71
C ASN A 89 -17.87 47.06 -14.28
N SER A 90 -18.74 46.93 -13.28
CA SER A 90 -18.32 46.74 -11.89
C SER A 90 -18.46 45.28 -11.47
N PHE A 91 -17.44 44.75 -10.82
CA PHE A 91 -17.42 43.40 -10.27
C PHE A 91 -17.04 43.46 -8.79
N GLU A 92 -18.02 43.26 -7.92
CA GLU A 92 -17.85 43.39 -6.48
C GLU A 92 -18.09 42.05 -5.79
N GLN A 93 -17.08 41.56 -5.07
CA GLN A 93 -17.18 40.38 -4.21
C GLN A 93 -17.66 39.09 -4.93
N ASN A 94 -17.47 38.98 -6.24
CA ASN A 94 -17.76 37.75 -6.98
C ASN A 94 -16.70 36.68 -6.65
N LYS A 95 -17.13 35.41 -6.59
CA LYS A 95 -16.29 34.31 -6.14
C LYS A 95 -16.38 33.11 -7.07
N ALA A 96 -15.25 32.68 -7.59
CA ALA A 96 -15.11 31.35 -8.19
C ALA A 96 -14.37 30.45 -7.22
N TYR A 97 -14.90 29.27 -6.95
CA TYR A 97 -14.27 28.35 -5.99
C TYR A 97 -13.06 27.61 -6.59
N LEU A 98 -13.06 27.34 -7.90
CA LEU A 98 -11.94 26.73 -8.60
C LEU A 98 -11.08 27.77 -9.33
N ALA A 99 -11.67 28.53 -10.26
CA ALA A 99 -10.91 29.41 -11.14
C ALA A 99 -11.74 30.59 -11.69
N ALA A 100 -11.06 31.71 -11.93
CA ALA A 100 -11.61 32.93 -12.54
C ALA A 100 -12.80 33.55 -11.76
N ASN A 101 -12.50 34.34 -10.72
CA ASN A 101 -13.51 35.00 -9.86
C ASN A 101 -14.52 35.87 -10.62
N ILE A 102 -14.13 36.41 -11.76
CA ILE A 102 -14.96 37.29 -12.58
C ILE A 102 -15.41 36.56 -13.84
N VAL A 103 -14.48 36.33 -14.77
CA VAL A 103 -14.72 35.72 -16.08
C VAL A 103 -13.52 34.87 -16.50
N ASN A 104 -13.77 33.70 -17.09
CA ASN A 104 -12.71 32.88 -17.69
C ASN A 104 -12.27 33.48 -19.04
N LYS A 105 -10.99 33.33 -19.37
CA LYS A 105 -10.40 33.83 -20.62
C LYS A 105 -10.63 32.88 -21.79
N SER A 106 -10.62 31.58 -21.49
CA SER A 106 -10.69 30.51 -22.48
C SER A 106 -11.69 29.43 -22.05
N PRO A 107 -12.28 28.68 -23.01
CA PRO A 107 -13.17 27.58 -22.69
C PRO A 107 -12.45 26.51 -21.88
N LEU A 108 -13.12 25.93 -20.88
CA LEU A 108 -12.53 24.84 -20.11
C LEU A 108 -12.23 23.64 -21.00
N LYS A 109 -11.25 22.85 -20.61
CA LYS A 109 -10.92 21.56 -21.23
C LYS A 109 -11.08 20.45 -20.21
N LEU A 110 -11.60 19.32 -20.67
CA LEU A 110 -11.83 18.14 -19.85
C LEU A 110 -11.04 16.96 -20.40
N LYS A 111 -10.36 16.22 -19.52
CA LYS A 111 -9.58 15.03 -19.88
C LYS A 111 -9.78 13.94 -18.84
N ILE A 112 -9.70 12.69 -19.26
CA ILE A 112 -9.54 11.55 -18.32
C ILE A 112 -8.11 11.64 -17.78
N LEU A 113 -7.98 11.66 -16.46
CA LEU A 113 -6.68 11.65 -15.79
C LEU A 113 -6.22 10.21 -15.55
N GLU A 114 -7.11 9.40 -14.98
CA GLU A 114 -6.87 8.00 -14.63
C GLU A 114 -8.21 7.29 -14.39
N ILE A 115 -8.19 5.96 -14.48
CA ILE A 115 -9.29 5.10 -14.03
C ILE A 115 -8.80 4.28 -12.84
N LEU A 116 -9.54 4.34 -11.74
CA LEU A 116 -9.21 3.62 -10.51
C LEU A 116 -10.33 2.62 -10.19
N GLU A 117 -9.95 1.45 -9.71
CA GLU A 117 -10.88 0.43 -9.22
C GLU A 117 -11.29 0.78 -7.78
N ILE A 118 -12.58 0.67 -7.47
CA ILE A 118 -13.08 0.90 -6.11
C ILE A 118 -12.97 -0.40 -5.31
N ASN A 119 -12.20 -0.37 -4.22
CA ASN A 119 -12.07 -1.49 -3.33
C ASN A 119 -13.32 -1.64 -2.46
N GLN A 120 -14.23 -2.54 -2.85
CA GLN A 120 -15.47 -2.79 -2.12
C GLN A 120 -15.27 -3.52 -0.79
N MET A 121 -14.13 -4.20 -0.60
CA MET A 121 -13.87 -5.01 0.60
C MET A 121 -13.25 -4.21 1.75
N ASN A 122 -12.72 -3.01 1.50
CA ASN A 122 -12.08 -2.19 2.53
C ASN A 122 -13.01 -1.04 2.94
N SER A 123 -13.71 -1.21 4.06
CA SER A 123 -14.52 -0.16 4.69
C SER A 123 -13.68 0.94 5.38
N ASN A 124 -12.36 0.77 5.43
CA ASN A 124 -11.44 1.76 5.98
C ASN A 124 -10.93 2.69 4.86
N ASP A 125 -11.18 4.00 5.02
CA ASP A 125 -10.93 5.08 4.05
C ASP A 125 -9.51 5.15 3.45
N LYS A 126 -8.51 4.50 4.07
CA LYS A 126 -7.10 4.68 3.70
C LYS A 126 -6.71 4.02 2.37
N ASN A 127 -7.44 3.01 1.90
CA ASN A 127 -7.13 2.25 0.67
C ASN A 127 -8.38 2.05 -0.22
N LEU A 128 -9.15 3.11 -0.43
CA LEU A 128 -10.40 3.06 -1.19
C LEU A 128 -10.20 2.71 -2.69
N PHE A 129 -9.03 3.04 -3.25
CA PHE A 129 -8.74 2.87 -4.67
C PHE A 129 -7.55 1.97 -4.93
N THR A 130 -7.67 1.16 -5.98
CA THR A 130 -6.57 0.40 -6.57
C THR A 130 -6.30 0.95 -7.96
N GLN A 131 -5.04 1.25 -8.27
CA GLN A 131 -4.67 1.72 -9.60
C GLN A 131 -4.92 0.63 -10.64
N THR A 132 -5.54 1.00 -11.77
CA THR A 132 -5.74 0.10 -12.89
C THR A 132 -4.60 0.28 -13.89
N ASN A 133 -4.04 -0.83 -14.37
CA ASN A 133 -2.92 -0.78 -15.33
C ASN A 133 -3.43 -0.54 -16.75
N GLN A 134 -4.32 -1.40 -17.23
CA GLN A 134 -4.80 -1.42 -18.61
C GLN A 134 -6.21 -2.02 -18.73
N TYR A 135 -6.47 -3.09 -17.98
CA TYR A 135 -7.72 -3.84 -18.11
C TYR A 135 -8.76 -3.45 -17.05
N LEU A 136 -9.99 -3.28 -17.53
CA LEU A 136 -11.22 -3.19 -16.75
C LEU A 136 -11.96 -4.52 -16.87
N TYR A 137 -12.53 -4.98 -15.77
CA TYR A 137 -13.14 -6.31 -15.64
C TYR A 137 -14.65 -6.18 -15.40
N PRO A 138 -15.48 -7.03 -16.02
CA PRO A 138 -16.93 -7.10 -15.78
C PRO A 138 -17.28 -7.21 -14.29
N GLY A 139 -18.34 -6.54 -13.85
CA GLY A 139 -18.82 -6.58 -12.46
C GLY A 139 -18.07 -5.72 -11.44
N LEU A 140 -16.84 -5.29 -11.73
CA LEU A 140 -16.13 -4.34 -10.86
C LEU A 140 -16.63 -2.91 -11.09
N VAL A 141 -16.42 -2.06 -10.09
CA VAL A 141 -16.80 -0.65 -10.14
C VAL A 141 -15.55 0.21 -10.21
N TYR A 142 -15.56 1.17 -11.12
CA TYR A 142 -14.46 2.07 -11.40
C TYR A 142 -14.86 3.53 -11.20
N ILE A 143 -13.90 4.32 -10.75
CA ILE A 143 -13.97 5.77 -10.75
C ILE A 143 -13.09 6.29 -11.90
N ILE A 144 -13.71 7.00 -12.83
CA ILE A 144 -13.04 7.67 -13.93
C ILE A 144 -12.78 9.10 -13.46
N ARG A 145 -11.54 9.38 -13.05
CA ARG A 145 -11.14 10.69 -12.56
C ARG A 145 -10.88 11.62 -13.72
N LEU A 146 -11.47 12.80 -13.67
CA LEU A 146 -11.32 13.82 -14.70
C LEU A 146 -10.38 14.92 -14.21
N SER A 147 -9.68 15.55 -15.14
CA SER A 147 -8.96 16.81 -14.88
C SER A 147 -9.62 17.94 -15.64
N ILE A 148 -9.72 19.10 -15.00
CA ILE A 148 -10.25 20.33 -15.60
C ILE A 148 -9.08 21.29 -15.82
N ASP A 149 -8.98 21.81 -17.05
CA ASP A 149 -8.04 22.87 -17.43
C ASP A 149 -8.85 24.14 -17.74
N VAL A 150 -8.52 25.23 -17.04
CA VAL A 150 -9.15 26.54 -17.20
C VAL A 150 -8.05 27.56 -17.40
N ASP A 151 -8.16 28.39 -18.44
CA ASP A 151 -7.20 29.48 -18.71
C ASP A 151 -5.74 29.01 -18.84
N GLY A 152 -5.54 27.76 -19.28
CA GLY A 152 -4.24 27.14 -19.47
C GLY A 152 -3.66 26.51 -18.21
N GLU A 153 -4.38 26.53 -17.08
CA GLU A 153 -3.97 25.91 -15.82
C GLU A 153 -4.74 24.61 -15.58
N GLN A 154 -4.00 23.51 -15.44
CA GLN A 154 -4.58 22.20 -15.10
C GLN A 154 -4.79 22.10 -13.58
N HIS A 155 -6.05 21.98 -13.15
CA HIS A 155 -6.39 21.78 -11.75
C HIS A 155 -6.45 20.29 -11.39
N LYS A 156 -5.71 19.91 -10.34
CA LYS A 156 -5.63 18.52 -9.84
C LYS A 156 -6.07 18.37 -8.38
N GLU A 157 -6.06 19.47 -7.64
CA GLU A 157 -6.37 19.53 -6.21
C GLU A 157 -7.76 20.14 -6.01
N TYR A 158 -8.56 19.44 -5.20
CA TYR A 158 -9.94 19.80 -4.92
C TYR A 158 -10.20 19.68 -3.43
N THR A 159 -10.98 20.63 -2.92
CA THR A 159 -11.36 20.86 -1.54
C THR A 159 -12.89 20.82 -1.45
N ASN A 160 -13.41 20.84 -0.22
CA ASN A 160 -14.86 20.87 0.00
C ASN A 160 -15.54 22.12 -0.60
N ASN A 161 -14.79 23.20 -0.80
CA ASN A 161 -15.32 24.45 -1.38
C ASN A 161 -15.39 24.39 -2.91
N ASN A 162 -14.48 23.65 -3.55
CA ASN A 162 -14.41 23.53 -5.01
C ASN A 162 -14.69 22.11 -5.51
N ASN A 163 -15.65 21.45 -4.85
CA ASN A 163 -16.06 20.08 -5.15
C ASN A 163 -16.92 20.03 -6.44
N PHE A 164 -16.58 19.11 -7.34
CA PHE A 164 -17.41 18.76 -8.51
C PHE A 164 -18.19 17.46 -8.32
N GLY A 165 -17.59 16.48 -7.64
CA GLY A 165 -18.18 15.17 -7.37
C GLY A 165 -18.48 14.36 -8.62
N ASN A 166 -19.52 13.52 -8.53
CA ASN A 166 -19.97 12.67 -9.63
C ASN A 166 -20.68 13.51 -10.70
N LEU A 167 -20.14 13.52 -11.92
CA LEU A 167 -20.66 14.27 -13.06
C LEU A 167 -21.70 13.49 -13.88
N TYR A 168 -22.27 12.39 -13.34
CA TYR A 168 -23.25 11.57 -14.05
C TYR A 168 -24.40 12.38 -14.70
N GLN A 169 -24.92 13.39 -13.99
CA GLN A 169 -26.00 14.24 -14.49
C GLN A 169 -25.66 15.06 -15.75
N LEU A 170 -24.36 15.17 -16.08
CA LEU A 170 -23.86 15.85 -17.26
C LEU A 170 -23.57 14.89 -18.41
N LEU A 171 -23.76 13.57 -18.23
CA LEU A 171 -23.58 12.60 -19.30
C LEU A 171 -24.67 12.73 -20.37
N VAL A 172 -24.26 12.64 -21.63
CA VAL A 172 -25.18 12.63 -22.77
C VAL A 172 -25.48 11.19 -23.14
N SER A 173 -26.75 10.80 -22.99
CA SER A 173 -27.23 9.45 -23.32
C SER A 173 -26.35 8.32 -22.75
N PRO A 174 -26.07 8.31 -21.41
CA PRO A 174 -25.20 7.31 -20.82
C PRO A 174 -25.75 5.89 -21.03
N SER A 175 -24.86 4.95 -21.31
CA SER A 175 -25.19 3.52 -21.29
C SER A 175 -25.51 3.05 -19.87
N GLN A 176 -26.00 1.81 -19.74
CA GLN A 176 -26.29 1.20 -18.43
C GLN A 176 -25.02 0.91 -17.59
N ASN A 177 -23.85 1.07 -18.17
CA ASN A 177 -22.58 0.88 -17.46
C ASN A 177 -22.23 2.06 -16.55
N PHE A 178 -22.82 3.24 -16.77
CA PHE A 178 -22.60 4.40 -15.90
C PHE A 178 -23.50 4.35 -14.67
N ILE A 179 -22.96 4.74 -13.51
CA ILE A 179 -23.67 4.67 -12.22
C ILE A 179 -24.05 6.07 -11.76
N SER A 180 -25.35 6.31 -11.61
CA SER A 180 -25.91 7.61 -11.20
C SER A 180 -25.78 7.88 -9.71
N GLN A 181 -25.95 6.86 -8.88
CA GLN A 181 -25.91 6.98 -7.43
C GLN A 181 -24.47 6.86 -6.94
N THR A 182 -23.98 7.89 -6.29
CA THR A 182 -22.67 7.89 -5.64
C THR A 182 -22.73 7.08 -4.34
N PRO A 183 -21.92 6.02 -4.18
CA PRO A 183 -21.80 5.31 -2.91
C PRO A 183 -21.33 6.24 -1.78
N THR A 184 -21.80 6.00 -0.55
CA THR A 184 -21.55 6.86 0.61
C THR A 184 -20.07 7.08 0.91
N GLN A 185 -19.26 6.03 0.73
CA GLN A 185 -17.80 6.06 0.87
C GLN A 185 -17.10 7.04 -0.09
N LEU A 186 -17.78 7.49 -1.15
CA LEU A 186 -17.22 8.43 -2.13
C LEU A 186 -17.66 9.89 -1.89
N TYR A 187 -18.49 10.17 -0.87
CA TYR A 187 -18.95 11.54 -0.60
C TYR A 187 -17.84 12.49 -0.15
N SER A 188 -16.71 11.96 0.32
CA SER A 188 -15.51 12.73 0.67
C SER A 188 -14.65 13.11 -0.53
N ILE A 189 -14.94 12.60 -1.72
CA ILE A 189 -14.19 12.88 -2.95
C ILE A 189 -14.62 14.23 -3.51
N ASN A 190 -13.63 15.12 -3.66
CA ASN A 190 -13.87 16.48 -4.16
C ASN A 190 -13.57 16.67 -5.67
N PHE A 191 -12.76 15.79 -6.26
CA PHE A 191 -12.42 15.92 -7.69
C PHE A 191 -13.60 15.52 -8.59
N PRO A 192 -13.68 16.01 -9.84
CA PRO A 192 -14.70 15.57 -10.79
C PRO A 192 -14.45 14.12 -11.20
N PHE A 193 -15.49 13.31 -11.11
CA PHE A 193 -15.42 11.90 -11.51
C PHE A 193 -16.70 11.40 -12.14
N ILE A 194 -16.61 10.23 -12.77
CA ILE A 194 -17.76 9.45 -13.21
C ILE A 194 -17.59 8.03 -12.69
N LEU A 195 -18.70 7.42 -12.28
CA LEU A 195 -18.73 6.02 -11.88
C LEU A 195 -19.14 5.15 -13.06
N TRP A 196 -18.41 4.06 -13.24
CA TRP A 196 -18.60 3.14 -14.36
C TRP A 196 -18.41 1.69 -13.91
N SER A 197 -19.20 0.78 -14.46
CA SER A 197 -19.11 -0.66 -14.22
C SER A 197 -19.59 -1.40 -15.46
N ALA A 198 -18.81 -2.37 -15.91
CA ALA A 198 -19.14 -3.24 -17.04
C ALA A 198 -20.27 -4.20 -16.68
N ARG A 199 -21.53 -3.79 -16.92
CA ARG A 199 -22.74 -4.58 -16.63
C ARG A 199 -23.34 -5.22 -17.88
N ASP A 200 -23.43 -4.47 -18.97
CA ASP A 200 -24.05 -4.92 -20.21
C ASP A 200 -23.06 -4.72 -21.38
N ILE A 201 -22.15 -5.68 -21.51
CA ILE A 201 -21.06 -5.61 -22.49
C ILE A 201 -21.07 -6.87 -23.36
N SER A 202 -21.24 -6.65 -24.67
CA SER A 202 -21.04 -7.71 -25.66
C SER A 202 -19.62 -7.67 -26.22
N PHE A 203 -18.89 -8.76 -26.03
CA PHE A 203 -17.55 -8.93 -26.58
C PHE A 203 -17.54 -9.41 -28.05
N ASN A 204 -18.67 -9.91 -28.57
CA ASN A 204 -18.77 -10.44 -29.96
C ASN A 204 -17.61 -11.38 -30.35
N GLY A 205 -17.20 -12.26 -29.43
CA GLY A 205 -16.09 -13.21 -29.65
C GLY A 205 -14.68 -12.63 -29.51
N LYS A 206 -14.53 -11.33 -29.20
CA LYS A 206 -13.23 -10.72 -28.92
C LYS A 206 -12.78 -10.99 -27.48
N GLN A 207 -11.46 -10.99 -27.28
CA GLN A 207 -10.85 -11.10 -25.96
C GLN A 207 -10.84 -9.76 -25.22
N GLU A 208 -10.81 -8.65 -25.95
CA GLU A 208 -10.83 -7.30 -25.41
C GLU A 208 -11.65 -6.38 -26.30
N ILE A 209 -12.25 -5.35 -25.69
CA ILE A 209 -12.90 -4.25 -26.39
C ILE A 209 -12.45 -2.91 -25.81
N GLU A 210 -12.59 -1.83 -26.58
CA GLU A 210 -12.28 -0.49 -26.12
C GLU A 210 -13.33 0.01 -25.12
N LEU A 211 -12.90 0.87 -24.18
CA LEU A 211 -13.82 1.61 -23.33
C LEU A 211 -14.73 2.50 -24.21
N GLU A 212 -16.02 2.51 -23.90
CA GLU A 212 -16.99 3.35 -24.61
C GLU A 212 -16.64 4.84 -24.49
N ALA A 213 -16.90 5.61 -25.54
CA ALA A 213 -16.64 7.04 -25.53
C ALA A 213 -17.56 7.74 -24.53
N ILE A 214 -16.98 8.53 -23.64
CA ILE A 214 -17.73 9.24 -22.61
C ILE A 214 -18.11 10.60 -23.14
N GLN A 215 -19.42 10.83 -23.29
CA GLN A 215 -19.95 12.12 -23.75
C GLN A 215 -20.44 12.93 -22.56
N ILE A 216 -19.80 14.07 -22.31
CA ILE A 216 -20.13 14.97 -21.19
C ILE A 216 -20.53 16.32 -21.75
N TYR A 217 -21.68 16.83 -21.32
CA TYR A 217 -22.13 18.18 -21.64
C TYR A 217 -21.83 19.13 -20.48
N LEU A 218 -20.69 19.83 -20.58
CA LEU A 218 -20.25 20.82 -19.59
C LEU A 218 -19.98 22.16 -20.28
N ALA A 219 -21.06 22.92 -20.50
CA ALA A 219 -21.16 24.06 -21.42
C ALA A 219 -20.92 23.79 -22.91
N GLN A 220 -20.10 22.79 -23.23
CA GLN A 220 -19.92 22.24 -24.56
C GLN A 220 -19.87 20.71 -24.47
N LEU A 221 -20.08 20.05 -25.61
CA LEU A 221 -19.99 18.60 -25.71
C LEU A 221 -18.52 18.17 -25.74
N TYR A 222 -18.08 17.43 -24.73
CA TYR A 222 -16.81 16.73 -24.72
C TYR A 222 -17.03 15.27 -25.05
N THR A 223 -16.25 14.74 -25.99
CA THR A 223 -16.14 13.30 -26.23
C THR A 223 -14.79 12.84 -25.72
N LEU A 224 -14.79 12.21 -24.54
CA LEU A 224 -13.58 11.67 -23.92
C LEU A 224 -13.40 10.23 -24.40
N LYS A 225 -12.22 9.95 -24.96
CA LYS A 225 -11.80 8.61 -25.36
C LYS A 225 -10.43 8.35 -24.77
N GLU A 226 -10.23 7.12 -24.32
CA GLU A 226 -8.96 6.72 -23.74
C GLU A 226 -8.63 5.30 -24.18
N SER A 227 -7.67 5.18 -25.10
CA SER A 227 -7.29 3.91 -25.69
C SER A 227 -6.39 3.08 -24.79
N GLN A 228 -5.79 3.68 -23.75
CA GLN A 228 -4.95 2.95 -22.80
C GLN A 228 -5.76 1.94 -21.97
N TYR A 229 -7.06 2.18 -21.78
CA TYR A 229 -7.93 1.29 -21.01
C TYR A 229 -8.79 0.42 -21.94
N LYS A 230 -8.79 -0.88 -21.67
CA LYS A 230 -9.57 -1.88 -22.40
C LYS A 230 -10.39 -2.71 -21.45
N ILE A 231 -11.50 -3.22 -21.93
CA ILE A 231 -12.39 -4.10 -21.17
C ILE A 231 -12.03 -5.53 -21.57
N TYR A 232 -11.67 -6.36 -20.59
CA TYR A 232 -11.21 -7.73 -20.83
C TYR A 232 -12.35 -8.73 -20.71
N ASN A 233 -12.42 -9.69 -21.65
CA ASN A 233 -13.40 -10.78 -21.66
C ASN A 233 -12.94 -11.93 -20.75
N GLY A 234 -12.87 -11.66 -19.46
CA GLY A 234 -12.48 -12.62 -18.44
C GLY A 234 -12.25 -11.92 -17.12
N CYS A 235 -11.68 -12.63 -16.16
CA CYS A 235 -11.29 -12.09 -14.85
C CYS A 235 -9.78 -12.17 -14.68
N LYS A 236 -9.23 -11.49 -13.68
CA LYS A 236 -7.83 -11.73 -13.29
C LYS A 236 -7.70 -13.21 -12.91
N GLU A 237 -6.70 -13.89 -13.46
CA GLU A 237 -6.46 -15.31 -13.16
C GLU A 237 -6.19 -15.52 -11.66
N GLN A 238 -5.59 -14.53 -11.00
CA GLN A 238 -5.34 -14.56 -9.57
C GLN A 238 -6.30 -13.63 -8.84
N GLY A 239 -6.95 -14.19 -7.83
CA GLY A 239 -7.73 -13.50 -6.83
C GLY A 239 -9.15 -13.15 -7.19
N MET A 240 -9.58 -13.53 -8.38
CA MET A 240 -10.96 -13.40 -8.81
C MET A 240 -11.50 -14.75 -9.27
N GLU A 241 -12.81 -14.83 -9.33
CA GLU A 241 -13.54 -15.85 -10.06
C GLU A 241 -14.53 -15.25 -11.04
N LYS A 242 -14.95 -16.09 -11.99
CA LYS A 242 -15.94 -15.77 -12.99
C LYS A 242 -17.31 -16.30 -12.56
N VAL A 243 -18.22 -15.40 -12.20
CA VAL A 243 -19.59 -15.75 -11.76
C VAL A 243 -20.57 -15.48 -12.90
N TYR A 244 -21.27 -16.52 -13.36
CA TYR A 244 -22.27 -16.40 -14.43
C TYR A 244 -23.61 -15.88 -13.86
N LEU A 245 -24.17 -14.84 -14.48
CA LEU A 245 -25.38 -14.16 -13.99
C LEU A 245 -26.67 -14.95 -14.31
N ASP A 246 -26.67 -15.69 -15.41
CA ASP A 246 -27.76 -16.57 -15.80
C ASP A 246 -27.30 -18.02 -15.74
N LYS A 247 -28.07 -18.85 -15.03
CA LYS A 247 -27.83 -20.29 -14.91
C LYS A 247 -27.92 -21.02 -16.26
N TYR A 248 -28.58 -20.41 -17.25
CA TYR A 248 -28.84 -21.01 -18.57
C TYR A 248 -28.10 -20.34 -19.73
N SER A 249 -27.53 -19.15 -19.54
CA SER A 249 -26.76 -18.44 -20.56
C SER A 249 -25.32 -18.19 -20.10
N SER A 250 -24.39 -18.99 -20.62
CA SER A 250 -22.94 -18.88 -20.31
C SER A 250 -22.27 -17.64 -20.90
N THR A 251 -23.03 -16.68 -21.44
CA THR A 251 -22.49 -15.50 -22.12
C THR A 251 -22.35 -14.30 -21.18
N GLN A 252 -23.16 -14.21 -20.13
CA GLN A 252 -23.12 -13.11 -19.17
C GLN A 252 -22.45 -13.55 -17.88
N PHE A 253 -21.40 -12.82 -17.49
CA PHE A 253 -20.65 -13.07 -16.26
C PHE A 253 -20.16 -11.77 -15.65
N ILE A 254 -19.83 -11.85 -14.37
CA ILE A 254 -19.10 -10.83 -13.63
C ILE A 254 -17.82 -11.43 -13.06
N CYS A 255 -16.87 -10.57 -12.78
CA CYS A 255 -15.69 -10.89 -12.00
C CYS A 255 -15.92 -10.47 -10.56
N GLN A 256 -15.73 -11.42 -9.66
CA GLN A 256 -15.85 -11.22 -8.23
C GLN A 256 -14.52 -11.57 -7.59
N TYR A 257 -14.06 -10.74 -6.66
CA TYR A 257 -12.91 -11.09 -5.83
C TYR A 257 -13.31 -12.16 -4.82
N CYS A 258 -12.41 -13.11 -4.55
CA CYS A 258 -12.67 -14.12 -3.53
C CYS A 258 -12.85 -13.49 -2.15
N GLU A 259 -13.91 -13.90 -1.46
CA GLU A 259 -14.28 -13.35 -0.17
C GLU A 259 -13.33 -13.83 0.94
N GLN A 260 -13.63 -13.43 2.18
CA GLN A 260 -12.85 -13.88 3.33
C GLN A 260 -12.91 -15.40 3.47
N MET A 261 -11.75 -16.02 3.72
CA MET A 261 -11.57 -17.47 3.76
C MET A 261 -11.70 -18.18 2.41
N GLU A 262 -11.61 -17.43 1.31
CA GLU A 262 -11.48 -17.99 -0.04
C GLU A 262 -10.26 -17.40 -0.77
N VAL A 263 -9.64 -18.18 -1.64
CA VAL A 263 -8.51 -17.72 -2.47
C VAL A 263 -8.60 -18.29 -3.89
N SER A 264 -8.12 -17.55 -4.88
CA SER A 264 -8.03 -17.99 -6.26
C SER A 264 -6.61 -17.82 -6.77
N TYR A 265 -5.95 -18.94 -7.06
CA TYR A 265 -4.68 -18.97 -7.78
C TYR A 265 -4.84 -19.21 -9.28
N TYR A 266 -6.01 -19.73 -9.70
CA TYR A 266 -6.28 -20.21 -11.06
C TYR A 266 -7.69 -19.83 -11.56
N GLY A 267 -8.23 -18.70 -11.15
CA GLY A 267 -9.49 -18.13 -11.66
C GLY A 267 -10.77 -18.73 -11.06
N VAL A 268 -10.66 -19.50 -9.98
CA VAL A 268 -11.77 -20.10 -9.23
C VAL A 268 -11.49 -19.91 -7.75
N CYS A 269 -12.46 -19.37 -7.00
CA CYS A 269 -12.32 -19.22 -5.56
C CYS A 269 -12.45 -20.57 -4.87
N GLN A 270 -11.46 -20.87 -4.01
CA GLN A 270 -11.36 -22.11 -3.26
C GLN A 270 -11.38 -21.79 -1.77
N GLN A 271 -12.19 -22.54 -1.02
CA GLN A 271 -12.31 -22.39 0.42
C GLN A 271 -11.01 -22.80 1.13
N CYS A 272 -10.44 -21.89 1.90
CA CYS A 272 -9.31 -22.20 2.77
C CYS A 272 -9.79 -22.94 4.02
N GLN A 273 -9.11 -24.05 4.34
CA GLN A 273 -9.36 -24.82 5.56
C GLN A 273 -8.84 -24.05 6.79
N VAL A 274 -9.72 -23.79 7.74
CA VAL A 274 -9.41 -23.02 8.97
C VAL A 274 -8.36 -23.71 9.84
N GLU A 275 -8.15 -25.00 9.66
CA GLU A 275 -7.14 -25.81 10.37
C GLU A 275 -5.72 -25.34 10.04
N TYR A 276 -5.48 -24.96 8.77
CA TYR A 276 -4.15 -24.65 8.26
C TYR A 276 -3.95 -23.15 8.03
N PHE A 277 -5.00 -22.43 7.64
CA PHE A 277 -4.93 -21.03 7.25
C PHE A 277 -5.39 -20.12 8.37
N GLN A 278 -4.66 -19.02 8.55
CA GLN A 278 -5.05 -17.93 9.45
C GLN A 278 -6.02 -16.98 8.74
N GLN A 279 -5.74 -16.67 7.48
CA GLN A 279 -6.59 -15.84 6.65
C GLN A 279 -6.29 -16.12 5.17
N CYS A 280 -7.30 -15.92 4.33
CA CYS A 280 -7.11 -15.82 2.89
C CYS A 280 -8.24 -14.98 2.29
N TYR A 281 -7.93 -14.34 1.17
CA TYR A 281 -8.85 -13.50 0.40
C TYR A 281 -8.19 -13.18 -0.94
N GLY A 282 -8.96 -12.98 -1.99
CA GLY A 282 -8.41 -12.71 -3.32
C GLY A 282 -7.34 -13.74 -3.71
N ASN A 283 -6.10 -13.30 -3.92
CA ASN A 283 -4.93 -14.16 -4.23
C ASN A 283 -3.97 -14.33 -3.04
N TYR A 284 -4.33 -13.84 -1.86
CA TYR A 284 -3.54 -13.91 -0.65
C TYR A 284 -4.01 -15.06 0.24
N SER A 285 -3.08 -15.83 0.77
CA SER A 285 -3.37 -16.77 1.85
C SER A 285 -2.19 -16.91 2.79
N GLU A 286 -2.49 -17.04 4.08
CA GLU A 286 -1.53 -17.07 5.16
C GLU A 286 -1.69 -18.34 5.97
N LEU A 287 -0.64 -19.15 6.02
CA LEU A 287 -0.59 -20.35 6.85
C LEU A 287 -0.35 -19.99 8.31
N LYS A 288 -0.99 -20.74 9.20
CA LYS A 288 -0.67 -20.73 10.63
C LYS A 288 0.75 -21.23 10.86
N SER A 289 1.34 -20.83 11.98
CA SER A 289 2.63 -21.37 12.42
C SER A 289 2.59 -22.90 12.52
N SER A 290 3.76 -23.53 12.37
CA SER A 290 3.93 -24.98 12.26
C SER A 290 3.45 -25.63 10.96
N TYR A 291 2.93 -24.87 10.00
CA TYR A 291 2.59 -25.36 8.66
C TYR A 291 3.55 -24.83 7.59
N TRP A 292 3.70 -25.61 6.53
CA TRP A 292 4.60 -25.34 5.41
C TRP A 292 3.96 -25.78 4.09
N ARG A 293 4.25 -25.05 3.01
CA ARG A 293 3.87 -25.43 1.64
C ARG A 293 4.99 -25.12 0.67
N SER A 294 5.12 -25.92 -0.38
CA SER A 294 6.10 -25.70 -1.45
C SER A 294 5.59 -24.75 -2.53
N ILE A 295 4.27 -24.67 -2.71
CA ILE A 295 3.60 -23.90 -3.76
C ILE A 295 2.37 -23.19 -3.19
N TYR A 296 1.88 -22.18 -3.90
CA TYR A 296 0.60 -21.56 -3.62
C TYR A 296 -0.55 -22.52 -3.95
N SER A 297 -1.10 -23.11 -2.90
CA SER A 297 -2.21 -24.06 -2.95
C SER A 297 -2.99 -23.96 -1.62
N VAL A 298 -4.27 -24.34 -1.67
CA VAL A 298 -5.11 -24.56 -0.47
C VAL A 298 -5.53 -26.01 -0.31
N GLU A 299 -5.09 -26.86 -1.25
CA GLU A 299 -5.39 -28.27 -1.24
C GLU A 299 -4.63 -28.97 -0.10
N PRO A 300 -5.29 -29.82 0.73
CA PRO A 300 -4.66 -30.44 1.89
C PRO A 300 -3.38 -31.22 1.59
N GLN A 301 -3.27 -31.83 0.39
CA GLN A 301 -2.07 -32.59 -0.02
C GLN A 301 -0.82 -31.73 -0.20
N ASP A 302 -0.97 -30.43 -0.39
CA ASP A 302 0.15 -29.50 -0.60
C ASP A 302 0.55 -28.77 0.70
N ILE A 303 -0.21 -28.99 1.79
CA ILE A 303 -0.01 -28.33 3.07
C ILE A 303 0.51 -29.33 4.10
N TYR A 304 1.71 -29.08 4.61
CA TYR A 304 2.44 -29.98 5.49
C TYR A 304 2.53 -29.40 6.90
N TYR A 305 2.13 -30.17 7.90
CA TYR A 305 2.47 -29.88 9.28
C TYR A 305 3.92 -30.30 9.56
N CYS A 306 4.72 -29.40 10.14
CA CYS A 306 6.14 -29.63 10.43
C CYS A 306 6.32 -30.51 11.67
N SER A 307 5.89 -31.77 11.56
CA SER A 307 5.76 -32.73 12.66
C SER A 307 7.04 -32.97 13.46
N ASN A 308 8.21 -32.98 12.79
CA ASN A 308 9.49 -33.25 13.43
C ASN A 308 10.03 -32.07 14.25
N ASN A 309 9.73 -30.84 13.85
CA ASN A 309 10.01 -29.64 14.62
C ASN A 309 9.00 -28.53 14.25
N PRO A 310 7.86 -28.45 14.96
CA PRO A 310 6.81 -27.48 14.64
C PRO A 310 7.31 -26.03 14.71
N SER A 311 8.30 -25.77 15.57
CA SER A 311 8.91 -24.46 15.71
C SER A 311 9.81 -24.09 14.53
N SER A 312 10.19 -25.00 13.63
CA SER A 312 10.99 -24.64 12.45
C SER A 312 10.18 -23.91 11.38
N CYS A 313 8.86 -24.06 11.40
CA CYS A 313 7.95 -23.45 10.42
C CYS A 313 7.22 -22.28 11.06
N GLN A 314 7.54 -21.07 10.61
CA GLN A 314 6.94 -19.84 11.11
C GLN A 314 5.49 -19.67 10.65
N GLY A 315 5.13 -20.27 9.52
CA GLY A 315 3.89 -19.95 8.80
C GLY A 315 4.05 -18.65 8.01
N GLY A 316 2.94 -18.00 7.67
CA GLY A 316 2.95 -16.78 6.86
C GLY A 316 2.39 -16.99 5.45
N SER A 317 2.53 -15.98 4.60
CA SER A 317 1.93 -15.95 3.25
C SER A 317 2.81 -16.47 2.13
N GLY A 318 4.08 -16.75 2.41
CA GLY A 318 5.06 -17.20 1.42
C GLY A 318 4.93 -18.68 1.02
N ILE A 319 6.01 -19.17 0.42
CA ILE A 319 6.22 -20.57 0.06
C ILE A 319 7.65 -21.01 0.38
N GLY A 320 7.89 -22.30 0.55
CA GLY A 320 9.24 -22.84 0.68
C GLY A 320 10.00 -22.27 1.88
N ASN A 321 11.21 -21.75 1.64
CA ASN A 321 12.06 -21.21 2.71
C ASN A 321 11.52 -19.91 3.33
N GLU A 322 10.60 -19.20 2.67
CA GLU A 322 9.96 -17.99 3.22
C GLU A 322 9.10 -18.29 4.45
N LEU A 323 8.69 -19.55 4.62
CA LEU A 323 7.90 -20.03 5.75
C LEU A 323 8.76 -20.61 6.88
N CYS A 324 10.08 -20.61 6.72
CA CYS A 324 11.02 -21.18 7.67
C CYS A 324 11.50 -20.13 8.66
N ASN A 325 11.68 -20.56 9.91
CA ASN A 325 12.41 -19.76 10.89
C ASN A 325 13.86 -19.58 10.47
N GLU A 326 14.47 -18.49 10.94
CA GLU A 326 15.84 -18.12 10.57
C GLU A 326 16.83 -19.29 10.74
N GLY A 327 17.65 -19.53 9.72
CA GLY A 327 18.63 -20.60 9.69
C GLY A 327 18.12 -21.94 9.18
N HIS A 328 16.80 -22.13 9.11
CA HIS A 328 16.18 -23.31 8.54
C HIS A 328 15.84 -23.13 7.05
N VAL A 329 15.93 -24.22 6.28
CA VAL A 329 15.64 -24.30 4.84
C VAL A 329 15.12 -25.69 4.47
N GLY A 330 14.56 -25.81 3.27
CA GLY A 330 14.09 -27.07 2.68
C GLY A 330 12.67 -27.44 3.10
N ALA A 331 12.25 -28.65 2.69
CA ALA A 331 10.92 -29.16 2.98
C ALA A 331 10.68 -29.23 4.49
N GLN A 332 9.56 -28.68 4.95
CA GLN A 332 9.21 -28.56 6.37
C GLN A 332 10.31 -27.91 7.23
N CYS A 333 11.21 -27.13 6.63
CA CYS A 333 12.26 -26.39 7.33
C CYS A 333 13.19 -27.26 8.19
N LEU A 334 13.43 -28.50 7.75
CA LEU A 334 14.18 -29.49 8.53
C LEU A 334 15.70 -29.38 8.39
N ASN A 335 16.20 -28.70 7.36
CA ASN A 335 17.63 -28.58 7.09
C ASN A 335 18.15 -27.21 7.54
N CYS A 336 19.41 -27.16 7.99
CA CYS A 336 20.06 -25.88 8.24
C CYS A 336 20.68 -25.30 6.98
N ASP A 337 20.70 -23.97 6.88
CA ASP A 337 21.39 -23.26 5.80
C ASP A 337 22.91 -23.27 6.02
N LEU A 338 23.53 -24.42 5.75
CA LEU A 338 24.95 -24.67 6.03
C LEU A 338 25.89 -23.70 5.32
N TYR A 339 25.46 -23.21 4.16
CA TYR A 339 26.28 -22.37 3.29
C TYR A 339 25.85 -20.89 3.29
N GLY A 340 24.72 -20.56 3.93
CA GLY A 340 24.15 -19.22 3.94
C GLY A 340 23.59 -18.80 2.59
N ALA A 341 23.03 -19.75 1.84
CA ALA A 341 22.51 -19.51 0.50
C ALA A 341 21.21 -18.68 0.52
N TYR A 342 20.42 -18.76 1.60
CA TYR A 342 19.16 -18.06 1.74
C TYR A 342 19.26 -16.93 2.78
N TRP A 343 19.84 -17.20 3.95
CA TRP A 343 19.91 -16.24 5.05
C TRP A 343 21.15 -15.33 5.02
N ASN A 344 22.06 -15.51 4.04
CA ASN A 344 23.36 -14.84 3.97
C ASN A 344 24.28 -15.06 5.21
N GLU A 345 23.92 -16.01 6.06
CA GLU A 345 24.68 -16.43 7.24
C GLU A 345 24.76 -17.95 7.28
N ARG A 346 25.87 -18.49 7.80
CA ARG A 346 26.04 -19.94 7.90
C ARG A 346 25.47 -20.47 9.20
N PHE A 347 24.72 -21.56 9.10
CA PHE A 347 24.17 -22.27 10.24
C PHE A 347 24.77 -23.67 10.33
N SER A 348 24.81 -24.24 11.53
CA SER A 348 25.25 -25.62 11.75
C SER A 348 24.15 -26.41 12.43
N ASN A 349 24.10 -27.71 12.13
CA ASN A 349 23.31 -28.67 12.87
C ASN A 349 23.97 -28.85 14.25
N VAL A 350 23.22 -28.62 15.34
CA VAL A 350 23.65 -28.97 16.71
C VAL A 350 22.88 -30.14 17.30
N GLY A 351 21.74 -30.47 16.69
CA GLY A 351 20.89 -31.59 17.04
C GLY A 351 20.00 -31.97 15.86
N PHE A 352 19.04 -32.87 16.09
CA PHE A 352 18.04 -33.20 15.07
C PHE A 352 17.16 -31.98 14.82
N PHE A 353 17.15 -31.49 13.57
CA PHE A 353 16.32 -30.35 13.13
C PHE A 353 16.53 -29.08 13.96
N GLN A 354 17.74 -28.86 14.49
CA GLN A 354 18.11 -27.67 15.25
C GLN A 354 19.28 -26.95 14.59
N CYS A 355 19.05 -25.68 14.24
CA CYS A 355 20.02 -24.83 13.55
C CYS A 355 20.51 -23.73 14.48
N VAL A 356 21.82 -23.54 14.54
CA VAL A 356 22.44 -22.41 15.24
C VAL A 356 23.41 -21.69 14.31
N LYS A 357 23.53 -20.36 14.48
CA LYS A 357 24.47 -19.54 13.72
C LYS A 357 25.91 -19.98 13.99
N CYS A 358 26.71 -20.22 12.96
CA CYS A 358 28.11 -20.61 13.13
C CYS A 358 28.94 -19.57 13.90
N ASN A 359 28.57 -18.29 13.81
CA ASN A 359 29.22 -17.21 14.56
C ASN A 359 29.02 -17.30 16.08
N SER A 360 27.93 -17.91 16.55
CA SER A 360 27.73 -18.13 17.99
C SER A 360 28.62 -19.27 18.51
N ILE A 361 28.91 -20.26 17.66
CA ILE A 361 29.82 -21.37 17.98
C ILE A 361 31.27 -20.89 18.07
N SER A 362 31.75 -20.07 17.12
CA SER A 362 33.13 -19.57 17.12
C SER A 362 33.47 -18.72 18.35
N SER A 363 32.49 -17.96 18.85
CA SER A 363 32.59 -17.24 20.13
C SER A 363 32.84 -18.19 21.31
N ASN A 364 32.23 -19.37 21.30
CA ASN A 364 32.47 -20.39 22.34
C ASN A 364 33.85 -21.03 22.19
N THR A 365 34.38 -21.22 20.98
CA THR A 365 35.76 -21.70 20.78
C THR A 365 36.78 -20.75 21.40
N ILE A 366 36.61 -19.44 21.24
CA ILE A 366 37.48 -18.44 21.86
C ILE A 366 37.40 -18.54 23.38
N LYS A 367 36.20 -18.65 23.97
CA LYS A 367 36.04 -18.83 25.42
C LYS A 367 36.74 -20.09 25.93
N ILE A 368 36.65 -21.20 25.20
CA ILE A 368 37.33 -22.46 25.56
C ILE A 368 38.85 -22.31 25.48
N ILE A 369 39.39 -21.68 24.42
CA ILE A 369 40.83 -21.44 24.27
C ILE A 369 41.34 -20.58 25.44
N VAL A 370 40.65 -19.48 25.77
CA VAL A 370 41.00 -18.60 26.90
C VAL A 370 41.03 -19.39 28.21
N LEU A 371 40.02 -20.23 28.45
CA LEU A 371 39.96 -21.07 29.63
C LEU A 371 41.11 -22.09 29.70
N LEU A 372 41.45 -22.73 28.57
CA LEU A 372 42.57 -23.66 28.49
C LEU A 372 43.92 -22.97 28.69
N THR A 373 44.12 -21.75 28.17
CA THR A 373 45.35 -20.98 28.44
C THR A 373 45.48 -20.63 29.91
N ILE A 374 44.40 -20.18 30.57
CA ILE A 374 44.40 -19.91 32.01
C ILE A 374 44.73 -21.20 32.79
N LEU A 375 44.16 -22.34 32.40
CA LEU A 375 44.46 -23.63 33.02
C LEU A 375 45.95 -23.98 32.91
N MET A 376 46.53 -23.84 31.71
CA MET A 376 47.95 -24.14 31.46
C MET A 376 48.89 -23.22 32.23
N GLU A 377 48.58 -21.92 32.34
CA GLU A 377 49.36 -20.99 33.17
C GLU A 377 49.33 -21.39 34.65
N ASN A 378 48.16 -21.78 35.18
CA ASN A 378 48.05 -22.24 36.56
C ASN A 378 48.85 -23.53 36.81
N ILE A 379 48.86 -24.48 35.86
CA ILE A 379 49.67 -25.70 35.95
C ILE A 379 51.17 -25.35 35.93
N ALA A 380 51.59 -24.46 35.03
CA ALA A 380 52.99 -24.03 34.96
C ALA A 380 53.47 -23.34 36.25
N VAL A 381 52.63 -22.51 36.88
CA VAL A 381 52.94 -21.90 38.18
C VAL A 381 53.09 -22.97 39.26
N ILE A 382 52.23 -23.99 39.29
CA ILE A 382 52.33 -25.11 40.23
C ILE A 382 53.64 -25.89 40.01
N ASP A 383 54.01 -26.15 38.76
CA ASP A 383 55.24 -26.89 38.42
C ASP A 383 56.51 -26.11 38.80
N ILE A 384 56.54 -24.79 38.54
CA ILE A 384 57.65 -23.91 38.93
C ILE A 384 57.78 -23.84 40.46
N ASP A 385 56.66 -23.68 41.17
CA ASP A 385 56.67 -23.62 42.62
C ASP A 385 57.14 -24.95 43.23
N PHE A 386 56.68 -26.09 42.67
CA PHE A 386 57.17 -27.41 43.05
C PHE A 386 58.69 -27.56 42.83
N TYR A 387 59.21 -27.10 41.68
CA TYR A 387 60.63 -27.18 41.35
C TYR A 387 61.50 -26.31 42.28
N LEU A 388 61.11 -25.04 42.48
CA LEU A 388 61.81 -24.12 43.38
C LEU A 388 61.82 -24.62 44.83
N HIS A 389 60.71 -25.22 45.28
CA HIS A 389 60.64 -25.77 46.63
C HIS A 389 61.48 -27.04 46.77
N GLN A 390 61.54 -27.89 45.76
CA GLN A 390 62.41 -29.07 45.76
C GLN A 390 63.89 -28.66 45.89
N ASP A 391 64.33 -27.68 45.10
CA ASP A 391 65.70 -27.16 45.17
C ASP A 391 66.00 -26.49 46.52
N PHE A 392 65.06 -25.70 47.06
CA PHE A 392 65.20 -25.11 48.39
C PHE A 392 65.31 -26.18 49.48
N THR A 393 64.49 -27.23 49.41
CA THR A 393 64.50 -28.33 50.38
C THR A 393 65.80 -29.12 50.33
N ILE A 394 66.32 -29.41 49.12
CA ILE A 394 67.61 -30.08 48.91
C ILE A 394 68.76 -29.20 49.44
N SER A 395 68.74 -27.89 49.17
CA SER A 395 69.75 -26.95 49.65
C SER A 395 69.72 -26.79 51.17
N TYR A 396 68.53 -26.74 51.77
CA TYR A 396 68.35 -26.63 53.22
C TYR A 396 68.79 -27.90 53.97
N LEU A 397 68.52 -29.09 53.40
CA LEU A 397 68.98 -30.37 53.94
C LEU A 397 70.51 -30.52 53.88
N ASN A 398 71.16 -30.01 52.83
CA ASN A 398 72.62 -30.03 52.71
C ASN A 398 73.32 -29.09 53.71
N LEU A 399 72.67 -27.98 54.11
CA LEU A 399 73.26 -26.99 55.03
C LEU A 399 73.29 -27.46 56.49
N PHE A 400 72.45 -28.44 56.87
CA PHE A 400 72.32 -28.90 58.25
C PHE A 400 73.01 -30.24 58.58
N HIS A 401 73.58 -30.97 57.63
CA HIS A 401 74.25 -32.28 57.89
C HIS A 401 73.41 -33.27 58.75
N ILE A 402 72.07 -33.17 58.72
CA ILE A 402 71.18 -34.07 59.46
C ILE A 402 70.87 -35.26 58.55
N LYS A 403 71.60 -36.36 58.74
CA LYS A 403 71.38 -37.62 57.99
C LYS A 403 70.26 -38.50 58.57
N LEU A 404 69.38 -37.97 59.44
CA LEU A 404 68.48 -38.84 60.23
C LEU A 404 67.17 -38.18 60.72
N ILE A 405 66.46 -37.42 59.88
CA ILE A 405 65.00 -37.21 60.04
C ILE A 405 64.37 -37.17 58.64
N HIS A 406 64.30 -38.33 57.98
CA HIS A 406 63.85 -38.40 56.59
C HIS A 406 62.34 -38.71 56.43
N GLN A 407 61.58 -38.92 57.51
CA GLN A 407 60.23 -39.49 57.41
C GLN A 407 59.08 -38.60 57.88
N SER A 408 59.30 -37.55 58.70
CA SER A 408 58.21 -36.71 59.24
C SER A 408 57.96 -35.40 58.48
N GLY A 409 58.92 -34.93 57.67
CA GLY A 409 58.78 -33.69 56.90
C GLY A 409 57.90 -33.81 55.64
N TYR A 410 57.91 -35.00 55.01
CA TYR A 410 57.15 -35.22 53.78
C TYR A 410 55.64 -35.13 53.99
N THR A 411 55.13 -35.58 55.14
CA THR A 411 53.68 -35.57 55.42
C THR A 411 53.12 -34.16 55.48
N PHE A 412 53.83 -33.22 56.11
CA PHE A 412 53.41 -31.83 56.18
C PHE A 412 53.46 -31.15 54.80
N PHE A 413 54.50 -31.44 54.01
CA PHE A 413 54.62 -30.95 52.65
C PHE A 413 53.49 -31.46 51.73
N PHE A 414 53.18 -32.76 51.77
CA PHE A 414 52.07 -33.32 50.99
C PHE A 414 50.73 -32.72 51.40
N ILE A 415 50.51 -32.41 52.67
CA ILE A 415 49.29 -31.72 53.13
C ILE A 415 49.23 -30.29 52.57
N LEU A 416 50.33 -29.54 52.56
CA LEU A 416 50.38 -28.18 52.00
C LEU A 416 50.14 -28.17 50.49
N VAL A 417 50.79 -29.08 49.75
CA VAL A 417 50.56 -29.26 48.30
C VAL A 417 49.11 -29.65 48.03
N LEU A 418 48.53 -30.55 48.84
CA LEU A 418 47.13 -30.94 48.73
C LEU A 418 46.18 -29.77 49.00
N VAL A 419 46.43 -28.97 50.04
CA VAL A 419 45.59 -27.80 50.37
C VAL A 419 45.68 -26.75 49.27
N PHE A 420 46.86 -26.49 48.73
CA PHE A 420 47.05 -25.55 47.63
C PHE A 420 46.35 -26.05 46.36
N THR A 421 46.52 -27.32 45.98
CA THR A 421 45.80 -27.90 44.83
C THR A 421 44.29 -27.89 45.01
N LEU A 422 43.77 -28.15 46.22
CA LEU A 422 42.33 -28.05 46.51
C LEU A 422 41.81 -26.60 46.43
N GLN A 423 42.61 -25.61 46.86
CA GLN A 423 42.25 -24.18 46.73
C GLN A 423 42.26 -23.72 45.27
N SER A 424 43.27 -24.11 44.49
CA SER A 424 43.35 -23.85 43.05
C SER A 424 42.18 -24.51 42.31
N PHE A 425 41.81 -25.73 42.68
CA PHE A 425 40.65 -26.43 42.11
C PHE A 425 39.33 -25.72 42.44
N LYS A 426 39.17 -25.19 43.65
CA LYS A 426 37.99 -24.41 44.06
C LYS A 426 37.89 -23.08 43.30
N LEU A 427 39.02 -22.42 43.03
CA LEU A 427 39.07 -21.20 42.22
C LEU A 427 38.69 -21.50 40.77
N LEU A 428 39.23 -22.59 40.20
CA LEU A 428 38.89 -23.07 38.87
C LEU A 428 37.38 -23.35 38.75
N LEU A 429 36.80 -24.05 39.72
CA LEU A 429 35.35 -24.34 39.74
C LEU A 429 34.49 -23.06 39.81
N SER A 430 34.97 -22.04 40.51
CA SER A 430 34.28 -20.75 40.61
C SER A 430 34.35 -19.97 39.28
N LEU A 431 35.49 -20.03 38.59
CA LEU A 431 35.66 -19.46 37.25
C LEU A 431 34.76 -20.16 36.20
N PHE A 432 34.62 -21.48 36.29
CA PHE A 432 33.67 -22.24 35.46
C PHE A 432 32.22 -21.79 35.65
N LYS A 433 31.81 -21.45 36.88
CA LYS A 433 30.46 -20.93 37.16
C LYS A 433 30.27 -19.50 36.63
N LEU A 434 31.30 -18.65 36.68
CA LEU A 434 31.25 -17.27 36.19
C LEU A 434 31.18 -17.17 34.66
N LEU A 435 31.76 -18.13 33.94
CA LEU A 435 31.80 -18.12 32.49
C LEU A 435 30.46 -18.43 31.79
N ASN A 436 29.39 -18.71 32.55
CA ASN A 436 28.03 -18.92 32.04
C ASN A 436 28.03 -19.64 30.69
N PHE A 437 28.58 -20.85 30.66
CA PHE A 437 28.34 -21.78 29.57
C PHE A 437 26.85 -22.14 29.62
N SER A 438 26.02 -21.32 28.97
CA SER A 438 24.69 -21.76 28.54
C SER A 438 24.89 -22.79 27.44
N VAL A 439 25.25 -24.00 27.83
CA VAL A 439 24.89 -25.17 27.04
C VAL A 439 23.40 -25.34 27.31
N GLN A 440 22.57 -24.58 26.58
CA GLN A 440 21.18 -24.99 26.40
C GLN A 440 21.25 -26.28 25.56
N THR A 441 21.26 -27.42 26.24
CA THR A 441 20.96 -28.72 25.65
C THR A 441 19.49 -28.78 25.25
#